data_AF-A0A3D6B5J5-F1
#
_entry.id   AF-A0A3D6B5J5-F1
#
_cell.length_a   1.000
_cell.length_b   1.000
_cell.length_c   1.000
_cell.angle_alpha   90.00
_cell.angle_beta   90.00
_cell.angle_gamma   90.00
#
_symmetry.space_group_name_H-M   'P 1'
#
loop_
_entity.id
_entity.type
_entity.pdbx_description
1 polymer ?
#
loop_
_entity_poly.entity_id
_entity_poly.type
_entity_poly.pdbx_seq_one_letter_code
_entity_poly.pdbx_strand_id
1 'polypeptide(L)'
;MTKVTNKNISELINDFSSDNGIVRRIARQKIVGLGADAIDFLVELQNSPKHIVRWEAIKAIEQIGDPLGTPILISALKDDKFDVRWIAAEGLIRIGKPSIKPLMKELVNNSELVFVREGAHHVLKELKTMGVFDDKFDIITKLESLLDFTALHFIAKKYLE
;
A
#
# COMPACT_ATOMS: atom_id res chain seq x y z
N MET A 1 -23.61 -16.91 12.74
CA MET A 1 -22.70 -16.00 11.99
C MET A 1 -23.58 -14.97 11.30
N THR A 2 -23.59 -13.73 11.78
CA THR A 2 -24.40 -12.67 11.18
C THR A 2 -23.82 -12.34 9.81
N LYS A 3 -24.60 -12.54 8.75
CA LYS A 3 -24.19 -12.22 7.38
C LYS A 3 -23.87 -10.73 7.33
N VAL A 4 -22.62 -10.39 7.02
CA VAL A 4 -22.19 -9.00 6.87
C VAL A 4 -22.91 -8.44 5.65
N THR A 5 -23.60 -7.31 5.81
CA THR A 5 -24.33 -6.65 4.73
C THR A 5 -23.59 -5.38 4.33
N ASN A 6 -23.73 -4.95 3.07
CA ASN A 6 -23.12 -3.72 2.56
C ASN A 6 -23.43 -2.50 3.45
N LYS A 7 -24.63 -2.45 4.02
CA LYS A 7 -25.06 -1.39 4.96
C LYS A 7 -24.17 -1.32 6.21
N ASN A 8 -23.79 -2.48 6.76
CA ASN A 8 -22.95 -2.53 7.97
C ASN A 8 -21.52 -2.05 7.70
N ILE A 9 -20.99 -2.29 6.50
CA ILE A 9 -19.64 -1.84 6.12
C ILE A 9 -19.61 -0.33 5.94
N SER A 10 -20.63 0.26 5.29
CA SER A 10 -20.74 1.71 5.13
C SER A 10 -20.82 2.46 6.47
N GLU A 11 -21.52 1.91 7.46
CA GLU A 11 -21.58 2.49 8.82
C GLU A 11 -20.20 2.49 9.49
N LEU A 12 -19.44 1.38 9.40
CA LEU A 12 -18.08 1.31 9.92
C LEU A 12 -17.11 2.24 9.19
N ILE A 13 -17.31 2.44 7.89
CA ILE A 13 -16.52 3.37 7.09
C ILE A 13 -16.79 4.82 7.51
N ASN A 14 -18.03 5.18 7.82
CA ASN A 14 -18.35 6.52 8.33
C ASN A 14 -17.60 6.82 9.63
N ASP A 15 -17.43 5.82 10.49
CA ASP A 15 -16.68 5.95 11.74
C ASP A 15 -15.20 6.27 11.54
N PHE A 16 -14.60 5.99 10.37
CA PHE A 16 -13.21 6.43 10.06
C PHE A 16 -13.05 7.94 10.03
N SER A 17 -14.15 8.68 9.84
CA SER A 17 -14.14 10.14 9.84
C SER A 17 -14.34 10.75 11.24
N SER A 18 -14.56 9.93 12.26
CA SER A 18 -14.78 10.39 13.64
C SER A 18 -13.56 11.10 14.21
N ASP A 19 -13.76 12.20 14.93
CA ASP A 19 -12.68 12.88 15.65
C ASP A 19 -12.15 12.02 16.81
N ASN A 20 -12.95 11.07 17.31
CA ASN A 20 -12.55 10.15 18.36
C ASN A 20 -11.73 8.98 17.79
N GLY A 21 -10.42 8.97 18.06
CA GLY A 21 -9.51 7.91 17.61
C GLY A 21 -9.85 6.50 18.11
N ILE A 22 -10.55 6.37 19.24
CA ILE A 22 -11.03 5.08 19.73
C ILE A 22 -12.12 4.54 18.82
N VAL A 23 -13.06 5.39 18.39
CA VAL A 23 -14.15 5.02 17.46
C VAL A 23 -13.55 4.55 16.13
N ARG A 24 -12.61 5.32 15.55
CA ARG A 24 -11.92 4.94 14.32
C ARG A 24 -11.21 3.59 14.45
N ARG A 25 -10.48 3.38 15.55
CA ARG A 25 -9.79 2.11 15.82
C ARG A 25 -10.74 0.93 15.92
N ILE A 26 -11.88 1.08 16.61
CA ILE A 26 -12.89 0.01 16.73
C ILE A 26 -13.47 -0.32 15.37
N ALA A 27 -13.82 0.70 14.59
CA ALA A 27 -14.30 0.52 13.23
C ALA A 27 -13.28 -0.24 12.38
N ARG A 28 -12.01 0.16 12.45
CA ARG A 28 -10.91 -0.50 11.72
C ARG A 28 -10.78 -1.96 12.12
N GLN A 29 -10.79 -2.27 13.41
CA GLN A 29 -10.70 -3.65 13.91
C GLN A 29 -11.86 -4.51 13.40
N LYS A 30 -13.07 -3.98 13.37
CA LYS A 30 -14.23 -4.69 12.83
C LYS A 30 -14.07 -4.96 11.33
N ILE A 31 -13.66 -3.95 10.56
CA ILE A 31 -13.37 -4.10 9.13
C ILE A 31 -12.27 -5.14 8.87
N VAL A 32 -11.18 -5.10 9.62
CA VAL A 32 -10.08 -6.08 9.51
C VAL A 32 -10.58 -7.50 9.79
N GLY A 33 -11.51 -7.66 10.76
CA GLY A 33 -12.15 -8.94 11.05
C GLY A 33 -13.02 -9.50 9.92
N LEU A 34 -13.37 -8.68 8.92
CA LEU A 34 -14.05 -9.13 7.69
C LEU A 34 -13.07 -9.69 6.65
N GLY A 35 -11.79 -9.37 6.76
CA GLY A 35 -10.76 -9.81 5.83
C GLY A 35 -10.94 -9.26 4.42
N ALA A 36 -10.64 -10.09 3.42
CA ALA A 36 -10.62 -9.73 2.00
C ALA A 36 -11.96 -9.16 1.49
N ASP A 37 -13.10 -9.61 2.04
CA ASP A 37 -14.44 -9.16 1.65
C ASP A 37 -14.67 -7.65 1.87
N ALA A 38 -13.86 -7.00 2.72
CA ALA A 38 -13.94 -5.57 2.96
C ALA A 38 -13.10 -4.72 1.98
N ILE A 39 -12.20 -5.32 1.21
CA ILE A 39 -11.22 -4.57 0.41
C ILE A 39 -11.91 -3.68 -0.63
N ASP A 40 -12.92 -4.19 -1.33
CA ASP A 40 -13.65 -3.41 -2.35
C ASP A 40 -14.30 -2.16 -1.77
N PHE A 41 -14.78 -2.21 -0.53
CA PHE A 41 -15.36 -1.05 0.15
C PHE A 41 -14.29 -0.05 0.60
N LEU A 42 -13.09 -0.52 0.94
CA LEU A 42 -11.97 0.34 1.32
C LEU A 42 -11.35 1.07 0.13
N VAL A 43 -11.42 0.47 -1.07
CA VAL A 43 -10.97 1.07 -2.33
C VAL A 43 -11.63 2.43 -2.58
N GLU A 44 -12.92 2.55 -2.26
CA GLU A 44 -13.69 3.79 -2.47
C GLU A 44 -13.14 4.98 -1.66
N LEU A 45 -12.44 4.70 -0.56
CA LEU A 45 -11.96 5.71 0.39
C LEU A 45 -10.62 6.33 -0.01
N GLN A 46 -9.92 5.76 -0.98
CA GLN A 46 -8.58 6.23 -1.39
C GLN A 46 -8.58 7.68 -1.88
N ASN A 47 -9.73 8.20 -2.34
CA ASN A 47 -9.87 9.57 -2.84
C ASN A 47 -10.53 10.51 -1.83
N SER A 48 -10.67 10.09 -0.56
CA SER A 48 -11.29 10.93 0.46
C SER A 48 -10.49 12.23 0.64
N PRO A 49 -11.17 13.40 0.70
CA PRO A 49 -10.50 14.68 0.97
C PRO A 49 -9.92 14.73 2.39
N LYS A 50 -10.42 13.89 3.30
CA LYS A 50 -9.93 13.80 4.68
C LYS A 50 -8.79 12.77 4.75
N HIS A 51 -7.56 13.25 4.97
CA HIS A 51 -6.39 12.36 5.07
C HIS A 51 -6.57 11.24 6.11
N ILE A 52 -7.24 11.52 7.24
CA ILE A 52 -7.47 10.51 8.28
C ILE A 52 -8.32 9.33 7.78
N VAL A 53 -9.28 9.57 6.89
CA VAL A 53 -10.11 8.50 6.31
C VAL A 53 -9.26 7.63 5.38
N ARG A 54 -8.40 8.25 4.56
CA ARG A 54 -7.44 7.51 3.72
C ARG A 54 -6.49 6.69 4.57
N TRP A 55 -5.93 7.29 5.61
CA TRP A 55 -5.05 6.63 6.58
C TRP A 55 -5.71 5.40 7.20
N GLU A 56 -6.96 5.51 7.68
CA GLU A 56 -7.69 4.40 8.28
C GLU A 56 -7.96 3.28 7.27
N ALA A 57 -8.29 3.63 6.03
CA ALA A 57 -8.51 2.67 4.95
C ALA A 57 -7.23 1.90 4.59
N ILE A 58 -6.12 2.60 4.36
CA ILE A 58 -4.83 1.96 4.06
C ILE A 58 -4.34 1.15 5.26
N LYS A 59 -4.56 1.62 6.50
CA LYS A 59 -4.22 0.85 7.70
C LYS A 59 -5.05 -0.42 7.84
N ALA A 60 -6.33 -0.39 7.46
CA ALA A 60 -7.16 -1.58 7.43
C ALA A 60 -6.66 -2.59 6.38
N ILE A 61 -6.36 -2.13 5.16
CA ILE A 61 -5.81 -2.99 4.09
C ILE A 61 -4.46 -3.59 4.51
N GLU A 62 -3.58 -2.79 5.10
CA GLU A 62 -2.32 -3.26 5.68
C GLU A 62 -2.57 -4.35 6.72
N GLN A 63 -3.51 -4.18 7.64
CA GLN A 63 -3.78 -5.20 8.66
C GLN A 63 -4.44 -6.46 8.12
N ILE A 64 -5.26 -6.34 7.05
CA ILE A 64 -5.84 -7.49 6.34
C ILE A 64 -4.74 -8.31 5.67
N GLY A 65 -3.76 -7.65 5.04
CA GLY A 65 -2.59 -8.32 4.44
C GLY A 65 -2.90 -9.21 3.23
N ASP A 66 -4.09 -9.06 2.65
CA ASP A 66 -4.50 -9.83 1.47
C ASP A 66 -3.96 -9.18 0.17
N PRO A 67 -3.41 -9.96 -0.78
CA PRO A 67 -2.91 -9.45 -2.06
C PRO A 67 -3.91 -8.61 -2.87
N LEU A 68 -5.23 -8.78 -2.70
CA LEU A 68 -6.24 -7.96 -3.34
C LEU A 68 -6.08 -6.46 -2.99
N GLY A 69 -5.45 -6.14 -1.85
CA GLY A 69 -5.16 -4.76 -1.44
C GLY A 69 -4.00 -4.10 -2.20
N THR A 70 -3.20 -4.87 -2.94
CA THR A 70 -1.95 -4.39 -3.57
C THR A 70 -2.15 -3.15 -4.47
N PRO A 71 -3.15 -3.09 -5.37
CA PRO A 71 -3.33 -1.93 -6.24
C PRO A 71 -3.55 -0.62 -5.47
N ILE A 72 -4.27 -0.68 -4.35
CA ILE A 72 -4.57 0.50 -3.52
C ILE A 72 -3.35 0.93 -2.72
N LEU A 73 -2.61 -0.03 -2.17
CA LEU A 73 -1.35 0.28 -1.48
C LEU A 73 -0.33 0.91 -2.45
N ILE A 74 -0.23 0.43 -3.69
CA ILE A 74 0.62 1.06 -4.71
C ILE A 74 0.17 2.48 -5.02
N SER A 75 -1.13 2.72 -5.18
CA SER A 75 -1.68 4.06 -5.36
C SER A 75 -1.30 4.98 -4.20
N ALA A 76 -1.44 4.49 -2.96
CA ALA A 76 -1.17 5.24 -1.74
C ALA A 76 0.32 5.57 -1.49
N LEU A 77 1.27 4.94 -2.20
CA LEU A 77 2.68 5.38 -2.20
C LEU A 77 2.85 6.80 -2.77
N LYS A 78 1.84 7.33 -3.47
CA LYS A 78 1.84 8.67 -4.07
C LYS A 78 1.01 9.68 -3.28
N ASP A 79 0.51 9.30 -2.11
CA ASP A 79 -0.32 10.18 -1.26
C ASP A 79 0.46 11.44 -0.82
N ASP A 80 -0.24 12.57 -0.67
CA ASP A 80 0.37 13.82 -0.23
C ASP A 80 0.89 13.74 1.21
N LYS A 81 0.29 12.86 2.05
CA LYS A 81 0.68 12.67 3.43
C LYS A 81 1.66 11.52 3.62
N PHE A 82 2.76 11.82 4.31
CA PHE A 82 3.85 10.88 4.56
C PHE A 82 3.41 9.63 5.33
N ASP A 83 2.55 9.80 6.33
CA ASP A 83 2.03 8.69 7.16
C ASP A 83 1.19 7.70 6.35
N VAL A 84 0.41 8.18 5.37
CA VAL A 84 -0.32 7.32 4.43
C VAL A 84 0.66 6.55 3.55
N ARG A 85 1.67 7.23 2.98
CA ARG A 85 2.72 6.58 2.17
C ARG A 85 3.48 5.51 2.95
N TRP A 86 3.81 5.80 4.20
CA TRP A 86 4.51 4.86 5.09
C TRP A 86 3.69 3.59 5.30
N ILE A 87 2.41 3.72 5.67
CA ILE A 87 1.53 2.55 5.89
C ILE A 87 1.32 1.77 4.61
N ALA A 88 1.24 2.46 3.47
CA ALA A 88 1.14 1.80 2.18
C ALA A 88 2.34 0.89 1.90
N ALA A 89 3.56 1.38 2.17
CA ALA A 89 4.79 0.59 2.06
C ALA A 89 4.79 -0.60 3.04
N GLU A 90 4.41 -0.39 4.31
CA GLU A 90 4.27 -1.46 5.30
C GLU A 90 3.25 -2.54 4.87
N GLY A 91 2.15 -2.14 4.24
CA GLY A 91 1.17 -3.05 3.67
C GLY A 91 1.75 -3.90 2.54
N LEU A 92 2.53 -3.30 1.63
CA LEU A 92 3.20 -4.04 0.55
C LEU A 92 4.25 -5.02 1.08
N ILE A 93 4.96 -4.66 2.16
CA ILE A 93 5.89 -5.54 2.87
C ILE A 93 5.13 -6.72 3.48
N ARG A 94 4.02 -6.45 4.19
CA ARG A 94 3.20 -7.51 4.79
C ARG A 94 2.64 -8.48 3.76
N ILE A 95 2.15 -7.97 2.62
CA ILE A 95 1.68 -8.81 1.51
C ILE A 95 2.83 -9.68 0.98
N GLY A 96 4.04 -9.14 0.92
CA GLY A 96 5.25 -9.89 0.55
C GLY A 96 5.35 -10.14 -0.94
N LYS A 97 5.72 -11.37 -1.34
CA LYS A 97 6.03 -11.72 -2.75
C LYS A 97 4.99 -11.24 -3.79
N PRO A 98 3.67 -11.31 -3.54
CA PRO A 98 2.67 -10.80 -4.49
C PRO A 98 2.77 -9.30 -4.80
N SER A 99 3.36 -8.49 -3.92
CA SER A 99 3.50 -7.04 -4.11
C SER A 99 4.64 -6.65 -5.06
N ILE A 100 5.64 -7.51 -5.23
CA ILE A 100 6.88 -7.21 -5.97
C ILE A 100 6.59 -6.87 -7.44
N LYS A 101 5.88 -7.74 -8.17
CA LYS A 101 5.65 -7.53 -9.62
C LYS A 101 4.81 -6.26 -9.88
N PRO A 102 3.71 -6.01 -9.15
CA PRO A 102 2.99 -4.75 -9.24
C PRO A 102 3.85 -3.52 -8.91
N LEU A 103 4.66 -3.58 -7.86
CA LEU A 103 5.55 -2.48 -7.48
C LEU A 103 6.61 -2.17 -8.55
N MET A 104 7.18 -3.22 -9.18
CA MET A 104 8.11 -3.04 -10.30
C MET A 104 7.44 -2.37 -11.51
N LYS A 105 6.18 -2.72 -11.81
CA LYS A 105 5.42 -2.03 -12.87
C LYS A 105 5.22 -0.56 -12.54
N GLU A 106 4.92 -0.23 -11.28
CA GLU A 106 4.78 1.16 -10.85
C GLU A 106 6.11 1.92 -11.01
N LEU A 107 7.23 1.31 -10.64
CA LEU A 107 8.56 1.86 -10.85
C LEU A 107 8.89 2.10 -12.33
N VAL A 108 8.45 1.23 -13.24
CA VAL A 108 8.60 1.44 -14.70
C VAL A 108 7.79 2.66 -15.15
N ASN A 109 6.55 2.78 -14.68
CA ASN A 109 5.62 3.79 -15.19
C ASN A 109 5.86 5.18 -14.61
N ASN A 110 6.40 5.27 -13.39
CA ASN A 110 6.50 6.51 -12.62
C ASN A 110 7.89 6.64 -11.95
N SER A 111 8.97 6.26 -12.65
CA SER A 111 10.33 6.27 -12.11
C SER A 111 10.80 7.68 -11.71
N GLU A 112 10.21 8.73 -12.29
CA GLU A 112 10.49 10.12 -12.02
C GLU A 112 9.90 10.61 -10.70
N LEU A 113 8.89 9.95 -10.15
CA LEU A 113 8.26 10.33 -8.88
C LEU A 113 9.10 9.91 -7.68
N VAL A 114 9.57 10.89 -6.90
CA VAL A 114 10.41 10.63 -5.71
C VAL A 114 9.72 9.73 -4.69
N PHE A 115 8.42 9.93 -4.46
CA PHE A 115 7.66 9.15 -3.48
C PHE A 115 7.55 7.67 -3.86
N VAL A 116 7.39 7.37 -5.16
CA VAL A 116 7.37 5.98 -5.66
C VAL A 116 8.73 5.34 -5.44
N ARG A 117 9.82 6.05 -5.70
CA ARG A 117 11.18 5.54 -5.49
C ARG A 117 11.49 5.28 -4.02
N GLU A 118 11.17 6.22 -3.13
CA GLU A 118 11.39 6.05 -1.69
C GLU A 118 10.57 4.89 -1.13
N GLY A 119 9.28 4.82 -1.47
CA GLY A 119 8.41 3.73 -1.06
C GLY A 119 8.90 2.38 -1.58
N ALA A 120 9.27 2.31 -2.87
CA ALA A 120 9.77 1.08 -3.45
C ALA A 120 11.13 0.66 -2.87
N HIS A 121 12.02 1.61 -2.57
CA HIS A 121 13.30 1.33 -1.91
C HIS A 121 13.07 0.67 -0.56
N HIS A 122 12.21 1.28 0.28
CA HIS A 122 11.86 0.71 1.58
C HIS A 122 11.29 -0.70 1.45
N VAL A 123 10.27 -0.89 0.61
CA VAL A 123 9.63 -2.20 0.42
C VAL A 123 10.63 -3.25 -0.06
N LEU A 124 11.39 -2.97 -1.12
CA LEU A 124 12.30 -3.96 -1.71
C LEU A 124 13.47 -4.29 -0.78
N LYS A 125 13.97 -3.30 -0.04
CA LYS A 125 15.02 -3.49 0.96
C LYS A 125 14.56 -4.38 2.10
N GLU A 126 13.38 -4.14 2.66
CA GLU A 126 12.82 -4.99 3.71
C GLU A 126 12.53 -6.40 3.20
N LEU A 127 11.92 -6.54 2.01
CA LEU A 127 11.67 -7.85 1.41
C LEU A 127 12.97 -8.62 1.09
N LYS A 128 14.07 -7.92 0.76
CA LYS A 128 15.39 -8.55 0.61
C LYS A 128 15.93 -9.04 1.95
N THR A 129 15.85 -8.23 2.99
CA THR A 129 16.24 -8.61 4.36
C THR A 129 15.47 -9.84 4.85
N MET A 130 14.19 -9.95 4.48
CA MET A 130 13.33 -11.11 4.78
C MET A 130 13.59 -12.34 3.89
N GLY A 131 14.45 -12.26 2.88
CA GLY A 131 14.70 -13.34 1.92
C GLY A 131 13.55 -13.58 0.93
N VAL A 132 12.62 -12.64 0.79
CA VAL A 132 11.46 -12.72 -0.10
C VAL A 132 11.78 -12.16 -1.49
N PHE A 133 12.64 -11.14 -1.57
CA PHE A 133 13.06 -10.49 -2.80
C PHE A 133 14.55 -10.74 -3.07
N ASP A 134 14.85 -11.24 -4.27
CA ASP A 134 16.22 -11.41 -4.76
C ASP A 134 16.55 -10.27 -5.73
N ASP A 135 17.46 -9.40 -5.32
CA ASP A 135 17.81 -8.15 -6.00
C ASP A 135 18.86 -8.37 -7.10
N LYS A 136 18.55 -9.27 -8.04
CA LYS A 136 19.48 -9.71 -9.10
C LYS A 136 19.96 -8.61 -10.06
N PHE A 137 19.34 -7.44 -10.03
CA PHE A 137 19.69 -6.32 -10.91
C PHE A 137 20.08 -5.05 -10.14
N ASP A 138 20.45 -5.18 -8.87
CA ASP A 138 20.91 -4.08 -8.01
C ASP A 138 19.92 -2.89 -7.97
N ILE A 139 18.62 -3.19 -7.99
CA ILE A 139 17.53 -2.21 -8.01
C ILE A 139 17.57 -1.36 -6.75
N ILE A 140 17.84 -1.97 -5.60
CA ILE A 140 17.89 -1.26 -4.31
C ILE A 140 19.03 -0.24 -4.31
N THR A 141 20.23 -0.63 -4.70
CA THR A 141 21.38 0.28 -4.80
C THR A 141 21.11 1.39 -5.81
N LYS A 142 20.42 1.10 -6.91
CA LYS A 142 20.10 2.13 -7.90
C LYS A 142 19.12 3.17 -7.35
N LEU A 143 18.13 2.74 -6.56
CA LEU A 143 17.20 3.63 -5.85
C LEU A 143 17.92 4.52 -4.81
N GLU A 144 19.07 4.12 -4.28
CA GLU A 144 19.87 4.94 -3.32
C GLU A 144 20.68 6.05 -4.01
N SER A 145 21.02 5.88 -5.29
CA SER A 145 22.02 6.69 -6.01
C SER A 145 21.48 7.92 -6.77
N LEU A 146 20.22 8.31 -6.55
CA LEU A 146 19.41 9.03 -7.54
C LEU A 146 19.92 10.44 -7.97
N LEU A 147 20.46 10.49 -9.19
CA LEU A 147 20.36 11.62 -10.13
C LEU A 147 19.78 11.24 -11.53
N ASP A 148 19.59 9.95 -11.86
CA ASP A 148 19.05 9.51 -13.18
C ASP A 148 17.98 8.41 -13.07
N PHE A 149 16.72 8.81 -13.30
CA PHE A 149 15.51 7.97 -13.25
C PHE A 149 15.28 7.14 -14.54
N THR A 150 16.02 7.41 -15.62
CA THR A 150 15.91 6.68 -16.90
C THR A 150 16.46 5.26 -16.76
N ALA A 151 17.61 5.13 -16.08
CA ALA A 151 18.21 3.83 -15.80
C ALA A 151 17.31 2.94 -14.94
N LEU A 152 16.58 3.53 -13.99
CA LEU A 152 15.66 2.80 -13.11
C LEU A 152 14.49 2.18 -13.89
N HIS A 153 13.90 2.91 -14.84
CA HIS A 153 12.87 2.40 -15.73
C HIS A 153 13.35 1.14 -16.48
N PHE A 154 14.53 1.19 -17.11
CA PHE A 154 15.07 0.07 -17.89
C PHE A 154 15.32 -1.18 -17.03
N ILE A 155 15.87 -1.00 -15.83
CA ILE A 155 16.19 -2.13 -14.95
C ILE A 155 14.90 -2.76 -14.39
N ALA A 156 13.95 -1.94 -13.93
CA ALA A 156 12.66 -2.45 -13.45
C ALA A 156 11.91 -3.20 -14.57
N LYS A 157 12.02 -2.74 -15.82
CA LYS A 157 11.49 -3.44 -16.99
C LYS A 157 12.16 -4.80 -17.22
N LYS A 158 13.50 -4.86 -17.12
CA LYS A 158 14.26 -6.12 -17.23
C LYS A 158 13.86 -7.14 -16.16
N TYR A 159 13.46 -6.70 -14.97
CA TYR A 159 12.95 -7.61 -13.93
C TYR A 159 11.61 -8.27 -14.31
N LEU A 160 10.82 -7.64 -15.17
CA LEU A 160 9.50 -8.11 -15.56
C LEU A 160 9.50 -9.08 -16.75
N GLU A 161 10.62 -9.16 -17.47
CA GLU A 161 10.89 -10.07 -18.60
C GLU A 161 11.25 -11.49 -18.11
#